data_AF-G7TII3-F1
#
_entry.id   AF-G7TII3-F1
#
_cell.length_a   1.000
_cell.length_b   1.000
_cell.length_c   1.000
_cell.angle_alpha   90.00
_cell.angle_beta   90.00
_cell.angle_gamma   90.00
#
_symmetry.space_group_name_H-M   'P 1'
#
loop_
_entity.id
_entity.type
_entity.pdbx_description
1 polymer ?
#
loop_
_entity_poly.entity_id
_entity_poly.type
_entity_poly.pdbx_seq_one_letter_code
_entity_poly.pdbx_strand_id
1 'polypeptide(L)'
;MCLRRSGLSLCLLALTVFFIGCRIYAGLHAYNDQLREQGQPTRLLSASLHSPHFMSALFENWESQFLQMGMCVLLAVKWRQVGAAASRPLDPAEETTEIKPGTPPRPVRTGAIRRRLYDHSLAIAFGALLLMSFVLHVVGSR
;
A
#
# COMPACT_ATOMS: atom_id res chain seq x y z
N MET A 1 -3.95 -18.56 -19.53
CA MET A 1 -2.57 -18.08 -19.28
C MET A 1 -2.49 -16.80 -18.43
N CYS A 2 -3.37 -15.79 -18.60
CA CYS A 2 -3.34 -14.57 -17.77
C CYS A 2 -3.51 -14.79 -16.26
N LEU A 3 -4.39 -15.71 -15.82
CA LEU A 3 -4.59 -15.98 -14.38
C LEU A 3 -3.32 -16.51 -13.69
N ARG A 4 -2.48 -17.27 -14.39
CA ARG A 4 -1.22 -17.79 -13.82
C ARG A 4 -0.12 -16.72 -13.77
N ARG A 5 -0.18 -15.72 -14.66
CA ARG A 5 0.79 -14.60 -14.72
C ARG A 5 0.51 -13.53 -13.67
N SER A 6 -0.76 -13.27 -13.37
CA SER A 6 -1.19 -12.30 -12.35
C SER A 6 -1.75 -12.95 -11.08
N GLY A 7 -1.50 -14.25 -10.89
CA GLY A 7 -2.10 -15.04 -9.81
C GLY A 7 -1.77 -14.51 -8.41
N LEU A 8 -0.53 -14.05 -8.20
CA LEU A 8 -0.11 -13.44 -6.94
C LEU A 8 -0.89 -12.16 -6.64
N SER A 9 -0.98 -11.23 -7.61
CA SER A 9 -1.72 -9.98 -7.44
C SER A 9 -3.20 -10.22 -7.21
N LEU A 10 -3.80 -11.19 -7.90
CA LEU A 10 -5.20 -11.56 -7.72
C LEU A 10 -5.45 -12.17 -6.33
N CYS A 11 -4.54 -13.03 -5.86
CA CYS A 11 -4.59 -13.61 -4.53
C CYS A 11 -4.47 -12.53 -3.44
N LEU A 12 -3.50 -11.62 -3.56
CA LEU A 12 -3.32 -10.50 -2.63
C LEU A 12 -4.53 -9.55 -2.63
N LEU A 13 -5.11 -9.27 -3.80
CA LEU A 13 -6.32 -8.48 -3.91
C LEU A 13 -7.50 -9.18 -3.23
N ALA A 14 -7.68 -10.48 -3.47
CA ALA A 14 -8.73 -11.26 -2.84
C ALA A 14 -8.58 -11.28 -1.31
N LEU A 15 -7.37 -11.49 -0.80
CA LEU A 15 -7.07 -11.43 0.63
C LEU A 15 -7.34 -10.03 1.20
N THR A 16 -6.96 -8.98 0.48
CA THR A 16 -7.21 -7.60 0.92
C THR A 16 -8.70 -7.32 1.06
N VAL A 17 -9.51 -7.69 0.07
CA VAL A 17 -10.97 -7.54 0.13
C VAL A 17 -11.56 -8.39 1.26
N PHE A 18 -11.08 -9.63 1.42
CA PHE A 18 -11.50 -10.52 2.48
C PHE A 18 -11.22 -9.93 3.88
N PHE A 19 -10.00 -9.46 4.13
CA PHE A 19 -9.63 -8.89 5.43
C PHE A 19 -10.33 -7.56 5.71
N ILE A 20 -10.55 -6.72 4.69
CA ILE A 20 -11.40 -5.53 4.84
C ILE A 20 -12.82 -5.95 5.26
N GLY A 21 -13.39 -6.97 4.61
CA GLY A 21 -14.70 -7.53 4.96
C GLY A 21 -14.76 -8.07 6.40
N CYS A 22 -13.77 -8.87 6.82
CA CYS A 22 -13.68 -9.36 8.19
C CYS A 22 -13.60 -8.22 9.21
N ARG A 23 -12.85 -7.16 8.89
CA ARG A 23 -12.70 -6.00 9.77
C ARG A 23 -13.99 -5.21 9.92
N ILE A 24 -14.74 -5.04 8.83
CA ILE A 24 -16.09 -4.43 8.84
C ILE A 24 -17.03 -5.27 9.70
N TYR A 25 -17.02 -6.59 9.52
CA TYR A 25 -17.88 -7.51 10.27
C TYR A 25 -17.57 -7.48 11.78
N ALA A 26 -16.29 -7.61 12.15
CA ALA A 26 -15.86 -7.56 13.54
C ALA A 26 -16.19 -6.21 14.20
N GLY A 27 -15.95 -5.10 13.49
CA GLY A 27 -16.28 -3.76 13.99
C GLY A 27 -17.78 -3.56 14.20
N LEU A 28 -18.61 -4.04 13.27
CA LEU A 28 -20.07 -3.99 13.41
C LEU A 28 -20.56 -4.83 14.59
N HIS A 29 -20.01 -6.03 14.78
CA HIS A 29 -20.39 -6.91 15.88
C HIS A 29 -20.05 -6.28 17.23
N ALA A 30 -18.82 -5.81 17.41
CA ALA A 30 -18.37 -5.14 18.63
C ALA A 30 -19.22 -3.89 18.95
N TYR A 31 -19.55 -3.09 17.94
CA TYR A 31 -20.38 -1.90 18.12
C TYR A 31 -21.83 -2.24 18.49
N ASN A 32 -22.40 -3.28 17.88
CA ASN A 32 -23.75 -3.72 18.21
C ASN A 32 -23.84 -4.36 19.60
N ASP A 33 -22.80 -5.05 20.06
CA ASP A 33 -22.76 -5.58 21.42
C ASP A 33 -22.76 -4.45 22.47
N GLN A 34 -21.99 -3.39 22.24
CA GLN A 34 -22.02 -2.19 23.08
C GLN A 34 -23.41 -1.53 23.11
N LEU A 35 -24.09 -1.43 21.97
CA LEU A 35 -25.45 -0.88 21.91
C LEU A 35 -26.45 -1.75 22.66
N ARG A 36 -26.32 -3.08 22.59
CA ARG A 36 -27.18 -4.01 23.34
C ARG A 36 -27.00 -3.87 24.85
N GLU A 37 -25.76 -3.72 25.32
CA GLU A 37 -25.47 -3.45 26.74
C GLU A 37 -26.09 -2.13 27.21
N GLN A 38 -26.20 -1.15 26.31
CA GLN A 38 -26.84 0.15 26.57
C GLN A 38 -28.36 0.15 26.32
N GLY A 39 -28.97 -0.99 25.98
CA GLY A 39 -30.41 -1.10 25.69
C GLY A 39 -30.85 -0.40 24.40
N GLN A 40 -29.91 -0.07 23.50
CA GLN A 40 -30.18 0.62 22.23
C GLN A 40 -30.37 -0.37 21.07
N PRO A 41 -31.13 0.02 20.02
CA PRO A 41 -31.28 -0.80 18.82
C PRO A 41 -29.97 -0.90 18.04
N THR A 42 -29.70 -2.08 17.47
CA THR A 42 -28.53 -2.35 16.63
C THR A 42 -28.53 -1.47 15.37
N ARG A 43 -27.36 -1.01 14.95
CA ARG A 43 -27.21 -0.18 13.75
C ARG A 43 -26.91 -0.99 12.49
N LEU A 44 -27.22 -0.38 11.35
CA LEU A 44 -26.91 -0.89 10.02
C LEU A 44 -25.40 -0.84 9.71
N LEU A 45 -24.97 -1.75 8.83
CA LEU A 45 -23.58 -1.87 8.37
C LEU A 45 -23.05 -0.57 7.74
N SER A 46 -23.91 0.19 7.04
CA SER A 46 -23.57 1.49 6.44
C SER A 46 -23.17 2.55 7.49
N ALA A 47 -23.71 2.47 8.70
CA ALA A 47 -23.36 3.37 9.79
C ALA A 47 -21.98 3.02 10.40
N SER A 48 -21.60 1.73 10.38
CA SER A 48 -20.29 1.27 10.85
C SER A 48 -19.17 1.65 9.87
N LEU A 49 -19.43 1.60 8.55
CA LEU A 49 -18.46 1.96 7.52
C LEU A 49 -18.04 3.43 7.55
N HIS A 50 -18.95 4.34 7.89
CA HIS A 50 -18.63 5.76 8.05
C HIS A 50 -18.30 6.14 9.49
N SER A 51 -18.14 5.16 10.38
CA SER A 51 -17.78 5.45 11.76
C SER A 51 -16.35 5.98 11.83
N PRO A 52 -16.08 7.01 12.65
CA PRO A 52 -14.73 7.54 12.81
C PRO A 52 -13.75 6.47 13.30
N HIS A 53 -14.21 5.58 14.17
CA HIS A 53 -13.41 4.47 14.69
C HIS A 53 -12.92 3.51 13.59
N PHE A 54 -13.81 3.13 12.65
CA PHE A 54 -13.45 2.26 11.55
C PHE A 54 -12.51 2.94 10.55
N MET A 55 -12.85 4.17 10.13
CA MET A 55 -12.06 4.92 9.16
C MET A 55 -10.66 5.27 9.70
N SER A 56 -10.58 5.77 10.94
CA SER A 56 -9.30 6.06 11.60
C SER A 56 -8.42 4.82 11.66
N ALA A 57 -8.92 3.70 12.19
CA ALA A 57 -8.12 2.50 12.35
C ALA A 57 -7.67 1.89 10.99
N LEU A 58 -8.50 2.00 9.95
CA LEU A 58 -8.16 1.52 8.60
C LEU A 58 -7.02 2.36 8.00
N PHE A 59 -7.16 3.69 8.04
CA PHE A 59 -6.20 4.60 7.43
C PHE A 59 -4.92 4.76 8.25
N GLU A 60 -4.96 4.60 9.57
CA GLU A 60 -3.77 4.47 10.42
C GLU A 60 -2.93 3.24 10.04
N ASN A 61 -3.60 2.10 9.80
CA ASN A 61 -2.91 0.90 9.34
C ASN A 61 -2.31 1.12 7.94
N TRP A 62 -3.02 1.77 7.02
CA TRP A 62 -2.47 2.07 5.70
C TRP A 62 -1.31 3.06 5.76
N GLU A 63 -1.41 4.08 6.61
CA GLU A 63 -0.38 5.10 6.82
C GLU A 63 0.93 4.44 7.26
N SER A 64 0.89 3.60 8.30
CA SER A 64 2.06 2.88 8.81
C SER A 64 2.64 1.90 7.78
N GLN A 65 1.80 1.17 7.05
CA GLN A 65 2.27 0.20 6.04
C GLN A 65 2.91 0.87 4.83
N PHE A 66 2.33 1.97 4.33
CA PHE A 66 2.92 2.71 3.20
C PHE A 66 4.21 3.40 3.61
N LEU A 67 4.28 3.93 4.83
CA LEU A 67 5.52 4.49 5.37
C LEU A 67 6.59 3.40 5.50
N GLN A 68 6.26 2.26 6.11
CA GLN A 68 7.20 1.15 6.30
C GLN A 68 7.73 0.63 4.96
N MET A 69 6.86 0.33 4.01
CA MET A 69 7.27 -0.19 2.70
C MET A 69 8.04 0.87 1.89
N GLY A 70 7.58 2.13 1.91
CA GLY A 70 8.28 3.25 1.26
C GLY A 70 9.68 3.45 1.82
N MET A 71 9.83 3.45 3.14
CA MET A 71 11.13 3.53 3.81
C MET A 71 12.01 2.32 3.49
N CYS A 72 11.45 1.11 3.48
CA CYS A 72 12.19 -0.10 3.10
C CYS A 72 12.77 0.03 1.69
N VAL A 73 11.98 0.50 0.71
CA VAL A 73 12.45 0.72 -0.66
C VAL A 73 13.54 1.80 -0.73
N LEU A 74 13.32 2.96 -0.11
CA LEU A 74 14.29 4.07 -0.13
C LEU A 74 15.61 3.69 0.57
N LEU A 75 15.52 3.02 1.72
CA LEU A 75 16.68 2.57 2.46
C LEU A 75 17.40 1.42 1.74
N ALA A 76 16.70 0.47 1.12
CA ALA A 76 17.32 -0.64 0.39
C ALA A 76 18.13 -0.16 -0.83
N VAL A 77 17.73 0.96 -1.47
CA VAL A 77 18.52 1.58 -2.53
C VAL A 77 19.81 2.19 -1.99
N LYS A 78 19.75 2.83 -0.82
CA LYS A 78 20.91 3.53 -0.23
C LYS A 78 21.84 2.58 0.54
N TRP A 79 21.28 1.61 1.25
CA TRP A 79 21.94 0.71 2.17
C TRP A 79 21.54 -0.73 1.86
N ARG A 80 22.46 -1.47 1.24
CA ARG A 80 22.30 -2.91 1.01
C ARG A 80 22.71 -3.68 2.26
N GLN A 81 21.83 -4.56 2.73
CA GLN A 81 22.10 -5.49 3.83
C GLN A 81 22.14 -6.92 3.29
N VAL A 82 23.22 -7.66 3.55
CA VAL A 82 23.33 -9.07 3.12
C VAL A 82 22.18 -9.89 3.71
N GLY A 83 21.47 -10.63 2.86
CA GLY A 83 20.36 -11.51 3.27
C GLY A 83 18.98 -10.84 3.36
N ALA A 84 18.85 -9.53 3.10
CA ALA A 84 17.52 -8.92 3.04
C ALA A 84 16.77 -9.33 1.77
N ALA A 85 15.47 -9.63 1.89
CA ALA A 85 14.63 -10.05 0.76
C ALA A 85 14.58 -9.00 -0.38
N ALA A 86 14.74 -7.71 -0.04
CA ALA A 86 14.81 -6.61 -1.00
C ALA A 86 16.18 -6.46 -1.68
N SER A 87 17.23 -7.12 -1.17
CA SER A 87 18.59 -7.07 -1.70
C SER A 87 18.99 -8.46 -2.20
N ARG A 88 18.62 -8.76 -3.44
CA ARG A 88 19.13 -9.96 -4.11
C ARG A 88 20.67 -9.86 -4.18
N PRO A 89 21.42 -10.91 -3.79
CA PRO A 89 22.86 -10.92 -4.01
C PRO A 89 23.10 -10.76 -5.51
N LEU A 90 23.83 -9.72 -5.89
CA LEU A 90 24.34 -9.57 -7.24
C LEU A 90 25.62 -10.40 -7.27
N ASP A 91 25.66 -11.42 -8.12
CA ASP A 91 26.94 -12.02 -8.46
C ASP A 91 27.77 -10.92 -9.14
N PRO A 92 28.99 -10.61 -8.68
CA PRO A 92 29.85 -9.63 -9.34
C PRO A 92 30.06 -9.93 -10.82
N ALA A 93 29.87 -11.18 -11.27
CA ALA A 93 29.87 -11.55 -12.69
C ALA A 93 28.60 -11.14 -13.46
N GLU A 94 27.45 -10.97 -12.79
CA GLU A 94 26.19 -10.49 -13.37
C GLU A 94 26.06 -8.96 -13.36
N GLU A 95 26.93 -8.26 -12.60
CA GLU A 95 26.98 -6.80 -12.52
C GLU A 95 27.67 -6.21 -13.76
N THR A 96 26.99 -6.33 -14.91
CA THR A 96 27.44 -5.74 -16.17
C THR A 96 27.23 -4.22 -16.15
N THR A 97 28.32 -3.46 -16.20
CA THR A 97 28.31 -2.00 -16.42
C THR A 97 27.87 -1.62 -17.84
N GLU A 98 27.79 -2.60 -18.74
CA GLU A 98 27.37 -2.42 -20.11
C GLU A 98 25.84 -2.31 -20.20
N ILE A 99 25.35 -1.07 -20.23
CA ILE A 99 23.95 -0.77 -20.53
C ILE A 99 23.72 -1.16 -21.99
N LYS A 100 23.14 -2.35 -22.23
CA LYS A 100 22.72 -2.76 -23.58
C LYS A 100 21.86 -1.64 -24.17
N PRO A 101 22.17 -1.12 -25.38
CA PRO A 101 21.41 -0.04 -26.00
C PRO A 101 20.03 -0.57 -26.40
N GLY A 102 19.09 -0.53 -25.46
CA GLY A 102 17.68 -0.78 -25.69
C GLY A 102 16.98 0.51 -26.09
N THR A 103 15.92 0.40 -26.90
CA THR A 103 15.08 1.54 -27.25
C THR A 103 14.53 2.18 -25.97
N PRO A 104 14.90 3.43 -25.63
CA PRO A 104 14.46 4.04 -24.39
C PRO A 104 12.93 4.17 -24.40
N PRO A 105 12.26 3.87 -23.27
CA PRO A 105 10.81 3.97 -23.19
C PRO A 105 10.37 5.41 -23.49
N ARG A 106 9.27 5.57 -24.23
CA ARG A 106 8.76 6.86 -24.73
C ARG A 106 8.75 8.01 -23.70
N PRO A 107 8.41 7.79 -22.40
CA PRO A 107 8.42 8.85 -21.40
C PRO A 107 9.79 9.53 -21.20
N VAL A 108 10.87 8.77 -21.35
CA VAL A 108 12.26 9.25 -21.15
C VAL A 108 12.74 10.08 -22.34
N ARG A 109 12.14 9.89 -23.52
CA ARG A 109 12.46 10.64 -24.76
C ARG A 109 11.82 12.03 -24.79
N THR A 110 10.90 12.33 -23.88
CA THR A 110 10.00 13.50 -23.98
C THR A 110 10.25 14.47 -22.81
N GLY A 111 11.44 15.08 -22.76
CA GLY A 111 11.76 16.20 -21.85
C GLY A 111 12.25 15.82 -20.44
N ALA A 112 13.02 16.72 -19.83
CA ALA A 112 13.73 16.49 -18.55
C ALA A 112 12.79 16.23 -17.36
N ILE A 113 11.62 16.87 -17.32
CA ILE A 113 10.65 16.74 -16.21
C ILE A 113 10.02 15.34 -16.18
N ARG A 114 9.58 14.83 -17.34
CA ARG A 114 8.96 13.49 -17.44
C ARG A 114 9.94 12.39 -17.08
N ARG A 115 11.21 12.55 -17.47
CA ARG A 115 12.29 11.66 -17.06
C ARG A 115 12.45 11.66 -15.54
N ARG A 116 12.53 12.83 -14.90
CA ARG A 116 12.68 12.94 -13.44
C ARG A 116 11.52 12.28 -12.67
N LEU A 117 10.28 12.48 -13.15
CA LEU A 117 9.08 11.84 -12.63
C LEU A 117 9.14 10.31 -12.76
N TYR A 118 9.61 9.81 -13.91
CA TYR A 118 9.76 8.37 -14.13
C TYR A 118 10.85 7.78 -13.22
N ASP A 119 12.01 8.43 -13.11
CA ASP A 119 13.16 7.98 -12.30
C ASP A 119 12.81 7.87 -10.81
N HIS A 120 11.88 8.71 -10.31
CA HIS A 120 11.42 8.70 -8.92
C HIS A 120 9.99 8.17 -8.77
N SER A 121 9.42 7.56 -9.80
CA SER A 121 8.00 7.19 -9.86
C SER A 121 7.56 6.29 -8.70
N LEU A 122 8.40 5.34 -8.29
CA LEU A 122 8.12 4.46 -7.16
C LEU A 122 8.06 5.22 -5.83
N ALA A 123 9.02 6.12 -5.59
CA ALA A 123 9.05 6.96 -4.39
C ALA A 123 7.86 7.93 -4.35
N ILE A 124 7.52 8.51 -5.51
CA ILE A 124 6.35 9.38 -5.65
C ILE A 124 5.05 8.61 -5.41
N ALA A 125 4.93 7.37 -5.90
CA ALA A 125 3.76 6.54 -5.67
C ALA A 125 3.56 6.24 -4.17
N PHE A 126 4.61 5.83 -3.46
CA PHE A 126 4.53 5.64 -2.00
C PHE A 126 4.24 6.94 -1.25
N GLY A 127 4.87 8.06 -1.65
CA GLY A 127 4.60 9.37 -1.05
C GLY A 127 3.16 9.83 -1.26
N ALA A 128 2.60 9.59 -2.45
CA ALA A 128 1.20 9.89 -2.75
C ALA A 128 0.23 9.01 -1.95
N LEU A 129 0.50 7.70 -1.85
CA LEU A 129 -0.30 6.77 -1.03
C LEU A 129 -0.24 7.13 0.45
N LEU A 130 0.93 7.52 0.96
CA LEU A 130 1.11 7.98 2.33
C LEU A 130 0.32 9.27 2.60
N LEU A 131 0.45 10.28 1.74
CA LEU A 131 -0.31 11.54 1.84
C LEU A 131 -1.82 11.30 1.77
N MET A 132 -2.27 10.45 0.84
CA MET A 132 -3.66 10.06 0.73
C MET A 132 -4.15 9.40 2.02
N SER A 133 -3.38 8.44 2.56
CA SER A 133 -3.74 7.76 3.80
C SER A 133 -3.77 8.70 5.00
N PHE A 134 -2.80 9.62 5.10
CA PHE A 134 -2.75 10.62 6.16
C PHE A 134 -3.96 11.56 6.11
N VAL A 135 -4.31 12.07 4.93
CA VAL A 135 -5.49 12.93 4.76
C VAL A 135 -6.77 12.17 5.12
N LEU A 136 -6.91 10.93 4.63
CA LEU A 136 -8.07 10.09 4.91
C LEU A 136 -8.14 9.70 6.40
N HIS A 137 -7.01 9.49 7.05
CA HIS A 137 -6.93 9.27 8.49
C HIS A 137 -7.41 10.52 9.23
N VAL A 138 -6.86 11.70 8.94
CA VAL A 138 -7.25 12.95 9.60
C VAL A 138 -8.74 13.28 9.38
N VAL A 139 -9.27 13.06 8.17
CA VAL A 139 -10.69 13.28 7.87
C VAL A 139 -11.56 12.22 8.53
N GLY A 140 -11.12 10.95 8.52
CA GLY A 140 -11.83 9.82 9.12
C GLY A 140 -11.78 9.80 10.64
N SER A 141 -10.88 10.54 11.28
CA SER A 141 -10.79 10.67 12.74
C SER A 141 -11.63 11.83 13.30
N ARG A 142 -12.32 12.60 12.46
CA ARG A 142 -13.24 13.68 12.86
C ARG A 142 -14.67 13.18 12.99
#